data_AF-A0A7K2MQZ3-F1
#
_entry.id   AF-A0A7K2MQZ3-F1
#
_cell.length_a   1.000
_cell.length_b   1.000
_cell.length_c   1.000
_cell.angle_alpha   90.00
_cell.angle_beta   90.00
_cell.angle_gamma   90.00
#
_symmetry.space_group_name_H-M   'P 1'
#
loop_
_entity.id
_entity.type
_entity.pdbx_description
1 polymer ?
#
loop_
_entity_poly.entity_id
_entity_poly.type
_entity_poly.pdbx_seq_one_letter_code
_entity_poly.pdbx_strand_id
1 'polypeptide(L)'
;MRSLESHGDVGAYALGVLDEAEAFRFEDHLMECPRCAAQVTEFGPATRQLMLYRQATPRLVHPMARPGPRLLDRLLSEVAGRQRAGRRRVLYAVAAAVVCAVAGPGAVLYAHQGESAAPLTATDARTGVWARITAEDEAWG
;
A
#
# COMPACT_ATOMS: atom_id res chain seq x y z
N MET A 1 -22.02 46.77 9.47
CA MET A 1 -20.84 46.64 8.59
C MET A 1 -19.91 45.50 9.03
N ARG A 2 -19.53 45.41 10.31
CA ARG A 2 -18.62 44.36 10.84
C ARG A 2 -18.99 42.89 10.57
N SER A 3 -20.27 42.52 10.56
CA SER A 3 -20.69 41.13 10.30
C SER A 3 -20.37 40.67 8.87
N LEU A 4 -20.42 41.55 7.86
CA LEU A 4 -20.05 41.21 6.49
C LEU A 4 -18.53 41.00 6.34
N GLU A 5 -17.73 41.80 7.06
CA GLU A 5 -16.28 41.63 7.13
C GLU A 5 -15.94 40.29 7.79
N SER A 6 -16.55 39.95 8.94
CA SER A 6 -16.39 38.63 9.57
C SER A 6 -16.75 37.47 8.62
N HIS A 7 -17.83 37.57 7.84
CA HIS A 7 -18.16 36.52 6.87
C HIS A 7 -17.13 36.36 5.74
N GLY A 8 -16.38 37.42 5.41
CA GLY A 8 -15.30 37.36 4.42
C GLY A 8 -14.06 36.61 4.93
N ASP A 9 -13.83 36.63 6.25
CA ASP A 9 -12.62 36.09 6.87
C ASP A 9 -12.61 34.57 7.02
N VAL A 10 -13.72 33.88 6.71
CA VAL A 10 -13.85 32.42 6.85
C VAL A 10 -12.78 31.64 6.09
N GLY A 11 -12.38 32.10 4.90
CA GLY A 11 -11.32 31.48 4.12
C GLY A 11 -9.93 31.75 4.71
N ALA A 12 -9.71 32.96 5.23
CA ALA A 12 -8.47 33.35 5.88
C ALA A 12 -8.27 32.56 7.19
N TYR A 13 -9.33 32.40 7.97
CA TYR A 13 -9.36 31.55 9.16
C TYR A 13 -9.05 30.08 8.81
N ALA A 14 -9.73 29.52 7.82
CA ALA A 14 -9.51 28.13 7.40
C ALA A 14 -8.08 27.86 6.88
N LEU A 15 -7.44 28.86 6.29
CA LEU A 15 -6.04 28.79 5.85
C LEU A 15 -5.02 29.08 6.97
N GLY A 16 -5.47 29.55 8.13
CA GLY A 16 -4.61 29.94 9.25
C GLY A 16 -3.72 31.14 8.95
N VAL A 17 -4.23 32.12 8.18
CA VAL A 17 -3.48 33.33 7.80
C VAL A 17 -3.90 34.59 8.55
N LEU A 18 -4.98 34.51 9.34
CA LEU A 18 -5.36 35.57 10.26
C LEU A 18 -4.33 35.71 11.39
N ASP A 19 -4.16 36.93 11.90
CA ASP A 19 -3.42 37.12 13.14
C ASP A 19 -4.19 36.59 14.36
N GLU A 20 -3.53 36.50 15.50
CA GLU A 20 -4.13 35.94 16.73
C GLU A 20 -5.37 36.72 17.20
N ALA A 21 -5.36 38.05 17.07
CA ALA A 21 -6.46 38.90 17.52
C ALA A 21 -7.66 38.86 16.55
N GLU A 22 -7.40 38.69 15.26
CA GLU A 22 -8.40 38.44 14.22
C GLU A 22 -9.02 37.05 14.36
N ALA A 23 -8.20 36.02 14.58
CA ALA A 23 -8.67 34.66 14.78
C ALA A 23 -9.60 34.56 16.00
N PHE A 24 -9.21 35.13 17.14
CA PHE A 24 -10.04 35.13 18.36
C PHE A 24 -11.39 35.83 18.14
N ARG A 25 -11.40 36.97 17.42
CA ARG A 25 -12.66 37.66 17.08
C ARG A 25 -13.53 36.84 16.12
N PHE A 26 -12.93 36.09 15.21
CA PHE A 26 -13.66 35.23 14.30
C PHE A 26 -14.22 33.99 15.00
N GLU A 27 -13.53 33.44 16.01
CA GLU A 27 -14.02 32.34 16.85
C GLU A 27 -15.28 32.73 17.62
N ASP A 28 -15.37 33.95 18.13
CA ASP A 28 -16.60 34.49 18.74
C ASP A 28 -17.77 34.48 17.75
N HIS A 29 -17.53 34.92 16.51
CA HIS A 29 -18.53 34.86 15.44
C HIS A 29 -18.91 33.43 15.03
N LEU A 30 -17.98 32.47 15.11
CA LEU A 30 -18.27 31.05 14.81
C LEU A 30 -19.30 30.46 15.79
N MET A 31 -19.31 30.92 17.04
CA MET A 31 -20.28 30.48 18.05
C MET A 31 -21.69 30.98 17.74
N GLU A 32 -21.81 32.12 17.08
CA GLU A 32 -23.10 32.76 16.75
C GLU A 32 -23.59 32.44 15.34
N CYS A 33 -22.73 31.93 14.44
CA CYS A 33 -23.05 31.73 13.03
C CYS A 33 -22.81 30.29 12.53
N PRO A 34 -23.86 29.44 12.43
CA PRO A 34 -23.71 28.07 11.94
C PRO A 34 -23.29 27.99 10.46
N ARG A 35 -23.56 29.03 9.66
CA ARG A 35 -23.12 29.09 8.25
C ARG A 35 -21.61 29.18 8.14
N CYS A 36 -20.97 30.02 8.95
CA CYS A 36 -19.51 30.12 8.96
C CYS A 36 -18.87 28.83 9.48
N ALA A 37 -19.44 28.22 10.52
CA ALA A 37 -18.97 26.93 11.03
C ALA A 37 -19.02 25.84 9.95
N ALA A 38 -20.12 25.74 9.19
CA ALA A 38 -20.21 24.82 8.06
C ALA A 38 -19.14 25.12 6.99
N GLN A 39 -18.98 26.37 6.60
CA GLN A 39 -18.00 26.77 5.58
C GLN A 39 -16.55 26.45 5.97
N VAL A 40 -16.15 26.64 7.24
CA VAL A 40 -14.81 26.24 7.72
C VAL A 40 -14.58 24.74 7.49
N THR A 41 -15.58 23.89 7.77
CA THR A 41 -15.47 22.45 7.53
C THR A 41 -15.41 22.11 6.03
N GLU A 42 -16.20 22.81 5.20
CA GLU A 42 -16.20 22.65 3.74
C GLU A 42 -14.85 23.01 3.10
N PHE A 43 -14.11 23.95 3.69
CA PHE A 43 -12.77 24.30 3.21
C PHE A 43 -11.69 23.28 3.54
N GLY A 44 -11.93 22.34 4.45
CA GLY A 44 -10.92 21.34 4.87
C GLY A 44 -10.20 20.61 3.73
N PRO A 45 -10.90 20.08 2.71
CA PRO A 45 -10.25 19.48 1.54
C PRO A 45 -9.40 20.47 0.74
N ALA A 46 -9.88 21.69 0.52
CA ALA A 46 -9.18 22.70 -0.26
C ALA A 46 -7.91 23.20 0.47
N THR A 47 -8.01 23.49 1.77
CA THR A 47 -6.87 23.91 2.60
C THR A 47 -5.80 22.83 2.66
N ARG A 48 -6.19 21.55 2.77
CA ARG A 48 -5.26 20.41 2.69
C ARG A 48 -4.52 20.36 1.36
N GLN A 49 -5.21 20.52 0.23
CA GLN A 49 -4.57 20.53 -1.08
C GLN A 49 -3.58 21.69 -1.23
N LEU A 50 -3.94 22.88 -0.75
CA LEU A 50 -3.06 24.06 -0.75
C LEU A 50 -1.82 23.85 0.13
N MET A 51 -1.96 23.18 1.28
CA MET A 51 -0.81 22.83 2.13
C MET A 51 0.13 21.83 1.45
N LEU A 52 -0.42 20.82 0.78
CA LEU A 52 0.39 19.87 -0.01
C LEU A 52 1.12 20.58 -1.16
N TYR A 53 0.44 21.47 -1.87
CA TYR A 53 1.06 22.27 -2.93
C TYR A 53 2.21 23.13 -2.40
N ARG A 54 2.02 23.79 -1.25
CA ARG A 54 3.05 24.60 -0.60
C ARG A 54 4.27 23.78 -0.16
N GLN A 55 4.07 22.53 0.26
CA GLN A 55 5.17 21.63 0.64
C GLN A 55 5.93 21.10 -0.57
N ALA A 56 5.22 20.80 -1.67
CA ALA A 56 5.81 20.26 -2.89
C ALA A 56 6.52 21.32 -3.76
N THR A 57 6.17 22.60 -3.60
CA THR A 57 6.63 23.67 -4.49
C THR A 57 7.63 24.59 -3.75
N PRO A 58 8.87 24.77 -4.25
CA PRO A 58 9.80 25.74 -3.69
C PRO A 58 9.22 27.16 -3.76
N ARG A 59 9.44 27.98 -2.73
CA ARG A 59 8.92 29.36 -2.63
C ARG A 59 9.36 30.29 -3.79
N LEU A 60 10.41 29.90 -4.52
CA LEU A 60 10.96 30.64 -5.66
C LEU A 60 10.16 30.44 -6.96
N VAL A 61 9.22 29.48 -7.00
CA VAL A 61 8.41 29.21 -8.18
C VAL A 61 7.11 29.98 -8.08
N HIS A 62 6.84 30.83 -9.09
CA HIS A 62 5.58 31.56 -9.17
C HIS A 62 4.40 30.57 -9.23
N PRO A 63 3.28 30.79 -8.51
CA PRO A 63 2.15 29.84 -8.48
C PRO A 63 1.55 29.55 -9.87
N MET A 64 1.64 30.53 -10.76
CA MET A 64 1.20 30.45 -12.17
C MET A 64 2.36 30.13 -13.14
N ALA A 65 3.51 29.70 -12.65
CA ALA A 65 4.62 29.31 -13.51
C ALA A 65 4.21 28.08 -14.33
N ARG A 66 4.32 28.20 -15.65
CA ARG A 66 4.05 27.07 -16.54
C ARG A 66 5.24 26.12 -16.52
N PRO A 67 5.05 24.81 -16.28
CA PRO A 67 6.13 23.85 -16.37
C PRO A 67 6.72 23.87 -17.79
N GLY A 68 8.06 23.85 -17.88
CA GLY A 68 8.74 23.81 -19.16
C GLY A 68 8.39 22.55 -19.96
N PRO A 69 8.30 22.61 -21.29
CA PRO A 69 7.81 21.49 -22.12
C PRO A 69 8.61 20.20 -21.92
N ARG A 70 9.93 20.31 -21.66
CA ARG A 70 10.81 19.16 -21.41
C ARG A 70 10.57 18.43 -20.09
N LEU A 71 9.93 19.07 -19.10
CA LEU A 71 9.66 18.45 -17.81
C LEU A 71 8.64 17.32 -17.95
N LEU A 72 7.61 17.52 -18.78
CA LEU A 72 6.61 16.50 -19.06
C LEU A 72 7.24 15.27 -19.71
N ASP A 73 8.03 15.48 -20.78
CA ASP A 73 8.70 14.39 -21.48
C ASP A 73 9.61 13.58 -20.54
N ARG A 74 10.35 14.28 -19.66
CA ARG A 74 11.20 13.63 -18.66
C ARG A 74 10.38 12.81 -17.66
N LEU A 75 9.28 13.36 -17.13
CA LEU A 75 8.41 12.63 -16.19
C LEU A 75 7.75 11.42 -16.84
N LEU A 76 7.27 11.55 -18.08
CA LEU A 76 6.69 10.43 -18.83
C LEU A 76 7.72 9.33 -19.10
N SER A 77 8.95 9.72 -19.46
CA SER A 77 10.05 8.75 -19.65
C SER A 77 10.40 8.01 -18.36
N GLU A 78 10.41 8.72 -17.23
CA GLU A 78 10.72 8.17 -15.91
C GLU A 78 9.62 7.22 -15.42
N VAL A 79 8.35 7.59 -15.61
CA VAL A 79 7.19 6.73 -15.30
C VAL A 79 7.19 5.48 -16.18
N ALA A 80 7.46 5.62 -17.48
CA ALA A 80 7.58 4.49 -18.40
C ALA A 80 8.72 3.53 -17.98
N GLY A 81 9.85 4.08 -17.52
CA GLY A 81 10.97 3.31 -16.96
C GLY A 81 10.56 2.51 -15.72
N ARG A 82 9.90 3.15 -14.74
CA ARG A 82 9.39 2.50 -13.53
C ARG A 82 8.38 1.38 -13.84
N GLN A 83 7.42 1.64 -14.72
CA GLN A 83 6.43 0.63 -15.12
C GLN A 83 7.09 -0.57 -15.80
N ARG A 84 8.08 -0.34 -16.68
CA ARG A 84 8.80 -1.41 -17.36
C ARG A 84 9.61 -2.27 -16.38
N ALA A 85 10.22 -1.67 -15.36
CA ALA A 85 10.89 -2.41 -14.29
C ALA A 85 9.91 -3.25 -13.47
N GLY A 86 8.75 -2.70 -13.10
CA GLY A 86 7.68 -3.42 -12.41
C GLY A 86 7.17 -4.62 -13.22
N ARG A 87 6.88 -4.41 -14.51
CA ARG A 87 6.42 -5.48 -15.42
C ARG A 87 7.46 -6.60 -15.53
N ARG A 88 8.75 -6.27 -15.62
CA ARG A 88 9.82 -7.29 -15.64
C ARG A 88 9.83 -8.11 -14.36
N ARG A 89 9.74 -7.48 -13.17
CA ARG A 89 9.66 -8.19 -11.89
C ARG A 89 8.46 -9.13 -11.82
N VAL A 90 7.28 -8.68 -12.25
CA VAL A 90 6.08 -9.52 -12.31
C VAL A 90 6.27 -10.70 -13.27
N LEU A 91 6.83 -10.46 -14.46
CA LEU A 91 7.13 -11.52 -15.41
C LEU A 91 8.09 -12.56 -14.84
N TYR A 92 9.14 -12.13 -14.13
CA TYR A 92 10.06 -13.05 -13.44
C TYR A 92 9.37 -13.83 -12.33
N ALA A 93 8.50 -13.19 -11.54
CA ALA A 93 7.73 -13.87 -10.50
C ALA A 93 6.79 -14.93 -11.08
N VAL A 94 6.11 -14.61 -12.19
CA VAL A 94 5.26 -15.57 -12.92
C VAL A 94 6.09 -16.71 -13.50
N ALA A 95 7.23 -16.42 -14.12
CA ALA A 95 8.12 -17.45 -14.65
C ALA A 95 8.61 -18.39 -13.55
N ALA A 96 9.02 -17.84 -12.40
CA ALA A 96 9.40 -18.65 -11.23
C ALA A 96 8.25 -19.53 -10.74
N ALA A 97 7.03 -18.99 -10.66
CA ALA A 97 5.85 -19.77 -10.27
C ALA A 97 5.57 -20.93 -11.23
N VAL A 98 5.69 -20.72 -12.54
CA VAL A 98 5.54 -21.78 -13.56
C VAL A 98 6.59 -22.87 -13.38
N VAL A 99 7.86 -22.49 -13.18
CA VAL A 99 8.95 -23.46 -12.93
C VAL A 99 8.66 -24.30 -11.68
N CYS A 100 8.24 -23.68 -10.57
CA CYS A 100 7.87 -24.40 -9.35
C CYS A 100 6.69 -25.35 -9.59
N ALA A 101 5.68 -24.95 -10.36
CA ALA A 101 4.52 -25.78 -10.67
C ALA A 101 4.85 -27.00 -11.55
N VAL A 102 5.83 -26.87 -12.46
CA VAL A 102 6.26 -27.97 -13.35
C VAL A 102 7.26 -28.91 -12.63
N ALA A 103 8.17 -28.35 -11.84
CA ALA A 103 9.17 -29.13 -11.11
C ALA A 103 8.63 -29.79 -9.83
N GLY A 104 7.60 -29.21 -9.21
CA GLY A 104 7.00 -29.71 -7.97
C GLY A 104 6.49 -31.15 -8.05
N PRO A 105 5.70 -31.53 -9.06
CA PRO A 105 5.19 -32.90 -9.19
C PRO A 105 6.30 -33.95 -9.33
N GLY A 106 7.37 -33.64 -10.07
CA GLY A 106 8.50 -34.56 -10.26
C GLY A 106 9.31 -34.81 -8.98
N ALA A 107 9.50 -33.77 -8.16
CA ALA A 107 10.24 -33.89 -6.90
C ALA A 107 9.47 -34.69 -5.84
N VAL A 108 8.14 -34.54 -5.76
CA VAL A 108 7.28 -35.29 -4.84
C VAL A 108 7.29 -36.79 -5.17
N LEU A 109 7.23 -37.14 -6.45
CA LEU A 109 7.29 -38.53 -6.90
C LEU A 109 8.65 -39.18 -6.65
N TYR A 110 9.75 -38.43 -6.84
CA TYR A 110 11.11 -38.93 -6.55
C TYR A 110 11.36 -39.12 -5.05
N ALA A 111 10.80 -38.26 -4.20
CA ALA A 111 10.91 -38.39 -2.75
C ALA A 111 10.19 -39.65 -2.22
N HIS A 112 9.01 -39.97 -2.76
CA HIS A 112 8.28 -41.18 -2.39
C HIS A 112 8.93 -42.49 -2.87
N GLN A 113 9.70 -42.46 -3.95
CA GLN A 113 10.44 -43.63 -4.43
C GLN A 113 11.66 -43.98 -3.56
N GLY A 114 12.15 -43.03 -2.74
CA GLY A 114 13.23 -43.25 -1.78
C GLY A 114 12.80 -43.95 -0.48
N GLU A 115 11.50 -43.98 -0.18
CA GLU A 115 10.92 -44.73 0.94
C GLU A 115 10.49 -46.13 0.47
N SER A 116 11.47 -46.96 0.07
CA SER A 116 11.23 -48.39 0.00
C SER A 116 10.86 -48.90 1.40
N ALA A 117 9.74 -49.63 1.49
CA ALA A 117 9.14 -50.11 2.74
C ALA A 117 10.18 -50.78 3.66
N ALA A 118 10.66 -50.03 4.66
CA ALA A 118 11.57 -50.56 5.65
C ALA A 118 10.80 -51.59 6.53
N PRO A 119 11.37 -52.77 6.82
CA PRO A 119 10.70 -53.77 7.63
C PRO A 119 10.37 -53.20 9.02
N LEU A 120 9.08 -53.18 9.36
CA LEU A 120 8.62 -52.75 10.68
C LEU A 120 8.77 -53.92 11.65
N THR A 121 9.67 -53.78 12.61
CA THR A 121 9.85 -54.74 13.69
C THR A 121 9.34 -54.16 14.99
N ALA A 122 8.40 -54.86 15.63
CA ALA A 122 7.91 -54.54 16.96
C ALA A 122 8.15 -55.72 17.90
N THR A 123 8.68 -55.43 19.08
CA THR A 123 8.93 -56.42 20.13
C THR A 123 8.21 -55.99 21.39
N ASP A 124 7.38 -56.87 21.96
CA ASP A 124 6.74 -56.64 23.25
C ASP A 124 7.74 -56.94 24.37
N ALA A 125 8.15 -55.89 25.07
CA ALA A 125 9.16 -55.95 26.12
C ALA A 125 8.74 -56.79 27.35
N ARG A 126 7.44 -57.07 27.55
CA ARG A 126 6.96 -57.86 28.69
C ARG A 126 6.90 -59.35 28.40
N THR A 127 6.52 -59.71 27.17
CA THR A 127 6.31 -61.11 26.78
C THR A 127 7.49 -61.68 25.99
N GLY A 128 8.37 -60.83 25.47
CA GLY A 128 9.51 -61.21 24.63
C GLY A 128 9.10 -61.62 23.21
N VAL A 129 7.81 -61.54 22.88
CA VAL A 129 7.30 -61.85 21.54
C VAL A 129 7.68 -60.72 20.59
N TRP A 130 8.25 -61.08 19.45
CA TRP A 130 8.55 -60.14 18.37
C TRP A 130 7.81 -60.54 17.10
N ALA A 131 7.43 -59.53 16.34
CA ALA A 131 6.88 -59.68 15.00
C ALA A 131 7.63 -58.77 14.03
N ARG A 132 7.86 -59.27 12.82
CA ARG A 132 8.40 -58.51 11.70
C ARG A 132 7.38 -58.54 10.58
N ILE A 133 7.01 -57.35 10.11
CA ILE A 133 6.13 -57.19 8.96
C ILE A 133 6.98 -56.61 7.84
N THR A 134 7.13 -57.38 6.77
CA THR A 134 7.69 -56.94 5.50
C THR A 134 6.53 -56.76 4.53
N ALA A 135 6.37 -55.54 4.01
CA ALA A 135 5.45 -55.28 2.92
C ALA A 135 6.27 -55.27 1.63
N GLU A 136 5.92 -56.15 0.68
CA GLU A 136 6.35 -56.02 -0.70
C GLU A 136 5.20 -55.36 -1.47
N ASP A 137 5.53 -54.35 -2.27
CA ASP A 137 4.56 -53.76 -3.19
C ASP A 137 4.30 -54.74 -4.33
N GLU A 138 3.14 -55.38 -4.31
CA GLU A 138 2.66 -56.17 -5.43
C GLU A 138 1.66 -55.34 -6.23
N ALA A 139 1.99 -55.10 -7.50
CA ALA A 139 1.12 -54.37 -8.42
C ALA A 139 -0.06 -55.26 -8.81
N TRP A 140 -1.15 -55.17 -8.04
CA TRP A 140 -2.42 -55.76 -8.45
C TRP A 140 -2.97 -54.97 -9.65
N GLY A 141 -3.23 -55.71 -10.73
CA GLY A 141 -3.82 -55.18 -11.97
C GLY A 141 -5.24 -54.68 -11.80
#